data_AF-A0A7V5KJQ6-F1
#
_entry.id   AF-A0A7V5KJQ6-F1
#
_cell.length_a   1.000
_cell.length_b   1.000
_cell.length_c   1.000
_cell.angle_alpha   90.00
_cell.angle_beta   90.00
_cell.angle_gamma   90.00
#
_symmetry.space_group_name_H-M   'P 1'
#
loop_
_entity.id
_entity.type
_entity.pdbx_description
1 polymer ?
#
loop_
_entity_poly.entity_id
_entity_poly.type
_entity_poly.pdbx_seq_one_letter_code
_entity_poly.pdbx_strand_id
1 'polypeptide(L)'
;MSEIEEIQKKIAEIDKQINAILVEKRLPPLKPPKPFPLMTWILALVLLAYYLFGDALPYVGPYYQPYGEYSMYGALVVGVVALLRTVLWLFSRNPKTPPEYLEASRKVQDLQDQRRLLEKELRELRKQQTS
;
A
#
# COMPACT_ATOMS: atom_id res chain seq x y z
N MET A 1 -47.23 -14.70 9.03
CA MET A 1 -46.14 -13.99 8.34
C MET A 1 -45.18 -15.05 7.85
N SER A 2 -44.76 -14.98 6.59
CA SER A 2 -43.97 -16.04 5.96
C SER A 2 -42.54 -16.03 6.52
N GLU A 3 -41.97 -17.19 6.85
CA GLU A 3 -40.55 -17.31 7.28
C GLU A 3 -39.58 -16.64 6.28
N ILE A 4 -39.97 -16.59 5.01
CA ILE A 4 -39.24 -15.91 3.93
C ILE A 4 -39.23 -14.38 4.12
N GLU A 5 -40.34 -13.78 4.58
CA GLU A 5 -40.42 -12.34 4.86
C GLU A 5 -39.57 -11.97 6.08
N GLU A 6 -39.52 -12.83 7.10
CA GLU A 6 -38.67 -12.62 8.28
C GLU A 6 -37.18 -12.68 7.93
N ILE A 7 -36.74 -13.62 7.11
CA ILE A 7 -35.33 -13.69 6.68
C ILE A 7 -34.96 -12.51 5.78
N GLN A 8 -35.85 -12.08 4.88
CA GLN A 8 -35.62 -10.88 4.07
C GLN A 8 -35.48 -9.62 4.92
N LYS A 9 -36.29 -9.48 5.97
CA LYS A 9 -36.20 -8.36 6.91
C LYS A 9 -34.87 -8.36 7.66
N LYS A 10 -34.39 -9.53 8.10
CA LYS A 10 -33.06 -9.69 8.72
C LYS A 10 -31.91 -9.32 7.79
N ILE A 11 -31.98 -9.68 6.51
CA ILE A 11 -30.96 -9.30 5.52
C ILE A 11 -30.90 -7.79 5.33
N ALA A 12 -32.06 -7.13 5.19
CA ALA A 12 -32.13 -5.67 5.04
C ALA A 12 -31.57 -4.93 6.26
N GLU A 13 -31.77 -5.49 7.46
CA GLU A 13 -31.22 -4.95 8.71
C GLU A 13 -29.69 -5.10 8.78
N ILE A 14 -29.15 -6.25 8.35
CA ILE A 14 -27.70 -6.47 8.23
C ILE A 14 -27.08 -5.50 7.21
N ASP A 15 -27.69 -5.30 6.05
CA ASP A 15 -27.20 -4.37 5.04
C ASP A 15 -27.16 -2.92 5.58
N LYS A 16 -28.16 -2.54 6.38
CA LYS A 16 -28.19 -1.23 7.06
C LYS A 16 -27.06 -1.10 8.08
N GLN A 17 -26.78 -2.15 8.85
CA GLN A 17 -25.67 -2.16 9.82
C GLN A 17 -24.29 -2.09 9.13
N ILE A 18 -24.10 -2.85 8.04
CA ILE A 18 -22.87 -2.79 7.23
C ILE A 18 -22.66 -1.37 6.70
N ASN A 19 -23.68 -0.74 6.13
CA ASN A 19 -23.58 0.63 5.63
C ASN A 19 -23.30 1.64 6.74
N ALA A 20 -23.90 1.49 7.92
CA ALA A 20 -23.61 2.36 9.06
C ALA A 20 -22.13 2.28 9.47
N ILE A 21 -21.58 1.06 9.60
CA ILE A 21 -20.17 0.85 9.96
C ILE A 21 -19.24 1.42 8.88
N LEU A 22 -19.56 1.21 7.59
CA LEU A 22 -18.75 1.70 6.48
C LEU A 22 -18.76 3.23 6.36
N VAL A 23 -19.89 3.88 6.67
CA VAL A 23 -20.01 5.35 6.66
C VAL A 23 -19.27 5.97 7.84
N GLU A 24 -19.41 5.39 9.03
CA GLU A 24 -18.77 5.89 10.26
C GLU A 24 -17.25 5.67 10.26
N LYS A 25 -16.78 4.54 9.71
CA LYS A 25 -15.37 4.13 9.70
C LYS A 25 -14.73 4.25 8.32
N ARG A 26 -15.17 5.19 7.45
CA ARG A 26 -14.51 5.41 6.15
C ARG A 26 -13.01 5.63 6.37
N LEU A 27 -12.19 4.74 5.81
CA LEU A 27 -10.75 4.91 5.82
C LEU A 27 -10.42 6.21 5.10
N PRO A 28 -9.64 7.13 5.70
CA PRO A 28 -9.01 8.18 4.91
C PRO A 28 -8.18 7.49 3.80
N PRO A 29 -8.09 8.06 2.59
CA PRO A 29 -7.33 7.45 1.51
C PRO A 29 -5.91 7.19 1.99
N LEU A 30 -5.55 5.90 2.11
CA LEU A 30 -4.19 5.49 2.49
C LEU A 30 -3.27 6.05 1.41
N LYS A 31 -2.45 7.04 1.78
CA LYS A 31 -1.44 7.56 0.86
C LYS A 31 -0.56 6.39 0.43
N PRO A 32 -0.31 6.22 -0.88
CA PRO A 32 0.55 5.15 -1.34
C PRO A 32 1.92 5.25 -0.65
N PRO A 33 2.58 4.12 -0.37
CA PRO A 33 3.90 4.13 0.25
C PRO A 33 4.84 4.97 -0.62
N LYS A 34 5.70 5.76 0.03
CA LYS A 34 6.70 6.55 -0.70
C LYS A 34 7.56 5.59 -1.54
N PRO A 35 7.87 5.93 -2.81
CA PRO A 35 8.72 5.10 -3.63
C PRO A 35 10.15 5.07 -3.07
N PHE A 36 10.86 3.96 -3.33
CA PHE A 36 12.27 3.84 -2.98
C PHE A 36 13.11 4.92 -3.71
N PRO A 37 14.10 5.56 -3.07
CA PRO A 37 14.88 6.65 -3.66
C PRO A 37 15.93 6.19 -4.69
N LEU A 38 15.51 5.38 -5.68
CA LEU A 38 16.33 4.74 -6.71
C LEU A 38 17.23 5.74 -7.45
N MET A 39 16.67 6.86 -7.91
CA MET A 39 17.39 7.87 -8.68
C MET A 39 18.58 8.47 -7.91
N THR A 40 18.47 8.58 -6.58
CA THR A 40 19.55 9.11 -5.75
C THR A 40 20.71 8.14 -5.67
N TRP A 41 20.42 6.84 -5.59
CA TRP A 41 21.42 5.77 -5.65
C TRP A 41 22.07 5.66 -7.02
N ILE A 42 21.29 5.75 -8.09
CA ILE A 42 21.82 5.76 -9.46
C ILE A 42 22.80 6.91 -9.63
N LEU A 43 22.43 8.13 -9.20
CA LEU A 43 23.32 9.29 -9.31
C LEU A 43 24.61 9.11 -8.50
N ALA A 44 24.52 8.59 -7.26
CA ALA A 44 25.71 8.29 -6.45
C ALA A 44 26.63 7.29 -7.15
N LEU A 45 26.07 6.22 -7.71
CA LEU A 45 26.81 5.19 -8.43
C LEU A 45 27.42 5.72 -9.73
N VAL A 46 26.72 6.58 -10.46
CA VAL A 46 27.23 7.20 -11.69
C VAL A 46 28.42 8.12 -11.37
N LEU A 47 28.33 8.94 -10.32
CA LEU A 47 29.44 9.79 -9.89
C LEU A 47 30.64 8.97 -9.42
N LEU A 48 30.38 7.89 -8.68
CA LEU A 48 31.43 6.97 -8.25
C LEU A 48 32.08 6.24 -9.44
N ALA A 49 31.29 5.78 -10.41
CA ALA A 49 31.79 5.14 -11.61
C ALA A 49 32.58 6.12 -12.48
N TYR A 50 32.15 7.37 -12.57
CA TYR A 50 32.90 8.43 -13.24
C TYR A 50 34.26 8.67 -12.56
N TYR A 51 34.30 8.66 -11.22
CA TYR A 51 35.57 8.76 -10.48
C TYR A 51 36.49 7.56 -10.77
N LEU A 52 35.97 6.34 -10.78
CA LEU A 52 36.78 5.12 -10.90
C LEU A 52 37.21 4.78 -12.33
N PHE A 53 36.40 5.14 -13.34
CA PHE A 53 36.58 4.69 -14.73
C PHE A 53 36.54 5.85 -15.74
N GLY A 54 36.52 7.10 -15.28
CA GLY A 54 36.43 8.27 -16.16
C GLY A 54 37.65 8.44 -17.07
N ASP A 55 38.81 7.95 -16.67
CA ASP A 55 40.06 7.98 -17.43
C ASP A 55 40.10 6.94 -18.57
N ALA A 56 39.45 5.79 -18.38
CA ALA A 56 39.36 4.71 -19.36
C ALA A 56 38.43 5.05 -20.54
N LEU A 57 37.62 6.11 -20.42
CA LEU A 57 36.69 6.55 -21.45
C LEU A 57 37.35 7.59 -22.37
N PRO A 58 37.55 7.31 -23.67
CA PRO A 58 38.37 8.13 -24.57
C PRO A 58 37.83 9.56 -24.77
N TYR A 59 36.51 9.76 -24.67
CA TYR A 59 35.87 11.08 -24.81
C TYR A 59 35.73 11.83 -23.47
N VAL A 60 35.96 11.16 -22.34
CA VAL A 60 35.70 11.68 -20.99
C VAL A 60 37.01 11.95 -20.23
N GLY A 61 38.06 11.17 -20.50
CA GLY A 61 39.39 11.29 -19.89
C GLY A 61 39.99 12.72 -19.88
N PRO A 62 39.87 13.52 -20.95
CA PRO A 62 40.37 14.90 -20.95
C PRO A 62 39.68 15.81 -19.92
N TYR A 63 38.40 15.58 -19.63
CA TYR A 63 37.62 16.31 -18.63
C TYR A 63 37.79 15.71 -17.23
N TYR A 64 38.13 14.42 -17.14
CA TYR A 64 38.37 13.74 -15.88
C TYR A 64 39.61 14.28 -15.16
N GLN A 65 40.72 14.55 -15.86
CA GLN A 65 41.96 14.98 -15.19
C GLN A 65 41.82 16.24 -14.30
N PRO A 66 41.13 17.31 -14.72
CA PRO A 66 40.91 18.48 -13.84
C PRO A 66 39.73 18.32 -12.88
N TYR A 67 38.74 17.48 -13.19
CA TYR A 67 37.46 17.43 -12.45
C TYR A 67 37.19 16.14 -11.66
N GLY A 68 38.06 15.14 -11.76
CA GLY A 68 37.89 13.81 -11.17
C GLY A 68 37.73 13.85 -9.66
N GLU A 69 38.53 14.63 -8.94
CA GLU A 69 38.42 14.74 -7.47
C GLU A 69 37.08 15.33 -7.02
N TYR A 70 36.52 16.30 -7.77
CA TYR A 70 35.19 16.86 -7.47
C TYR A 70 34.08 15.83 -7.61
N SER A 71 34.23 14.87 -8.52
CA SER A 71 33.26 13.79 -8.68
C SER A 71 33.25 12.82 -7.48
N MET A 72 34.40 12.61 -6.83
CA MET A 72 34.48 11.84 -5.58
C MET A 72 33.74 12.55 -4.44
N TYR A 73 33.96 13.85 -4.26
CA TYR A 73 33.23 14.64 -3.26
C TYR A 73 31.72 14.67 -3.56
N GLY A 74 31.35 14.80 -4.84
CA GLY A 74 29.96 14.69 -5.28
C GLY A 74 29.34 13.33 -4.97
N ALA A 75 30.05 12.24 -5.25
CA ALA A 75 29.61 10.88 -4.95
C ALA A 75 29.39 10.66 -3.45
N LEU A 76 30.27 11.19 -2.61
CA LEU A 76 30.14 11.14 -1.14
C LEU A 76 28.89 11.88 -0.66
N VAL A 77 28.70 13.13 -1.09
CA VAL A 77 27.53 13.94 -0.68
C VAL A 77 26.24 13.27 -1.15
N VAL A 78 26.16 12.86 -2.42
CA VAL A 78 24.96 12.21 -2.96
C VAL A 78 24.73 10.85 -2.30
N GLY A 79 25.80 10.11 -1.97
CA GLY A 79 25.73 8.86 -1.22
C GLY A 79 25.12 9.03 0.18
N VAL A 80 25.55 10.06 0.92
CA VAL A 80 24.96 10.41 2.22
C VAL A 80 23.48 10.77 2.08
N VAL A 81 23.13 11.56 1.06
CA VAL A 81 21.72 11.91 0.77
C VAL A 81 20.90 10.67 0.39
N ALA A 82 21.46 9.73 -0.38
CA ALA A 82 20.82 8.48 -0.74
C ALA A 82 20.55 7.60 0.49
N LEU A 83 21.53 7.52 1.41
CA LEU A 83 21.36 6.82 2.69
C LEU A 83 20.26 7.46 3.54
N LEU A 84 20.29 8.77 3.74
CA LEU A 84 19.26 9.49 4.50
C LEU A 84 17.87 9.28 3.92
N ARG A 85 17.72 9.38 2.59
CA ARG A 85 16.44 9.11 1.92
C ARG A 85 15.99 7.66 2.08
N THR A 86 16.92 6.71 2.10
CA THR A 86 16.63 5.29 2.29
C THR A 86 16.14 5.02 3.71
N VAL A 87 16.75 5.66 4.71
CA VAL A 87 16.31 5.60 6.11
C VAL A 87 14.90 6.19 6.26
N LEU A 88 14.65 7.38 5.71
CA LEU A 88 13.32 7.99 5.71
C LEU A 88 12.27 7.13 5.00
N TRP A 89 12.66 6.50 3.89
CA TRP A 89 11.80 5.57 3.17
C TRP A 89 11.45 4.35 4.03
N LEU A 90 12.43 3.76 4.72
CA LEU A 90 12.23 2.61 5.61
C LEU A 90 11.22 2.92 6.73
N PHE A 91 11.35 4.10 7.36
CA PHE A 91 10.40 4.56 8.37
C PHE A 91 8.99 4.85 7.80
N SER A 92 8.89 5.19 6.51
CA SER A 92 7.60 5.45 5.86
C SER A 92 6.88 4.20 5.34
N ARG A 93 7.51 3.01 5.43
CA ARG A 93 7.04 1.78 4.78
C ARG A 93 5.85 1.12 5.47
N ASN A 94 5.59 1.45 6.73
CA ASN A 94 4.43 0.95 7.47
C ASN A 94 3.48 2.10 7.80
N PRO A 95 2.50 2.42 6.93
CA PRO A 95 1.28 3.04 7.41
C PRO A 95 0.66 2.02 8.38
N LYS A 96 0.87 2.20 9.69
CA LYS A 96 0.19 1.42 10.71
C LYS A 96 -1.31 1.70 10.55
N THR A 97 -2.06 0.76 9.96
CA THR A 97 -3.51 0.83 9.95
C THR A 97 -3.95 0.87 11.41
N PRO A 98 -4.70 1.90 11.85
CA PRO A 98 -5.09 1.99 13.25
C PRO A 98 -5.91 0.74 13.65
N PRO A 99 -5.72 0.21 14.88
CA PRO A 99 -6.36 -1.04 15.31
C PRO A 99 -7.88 -0.98 15.23
N GLU A 100 -8.46 0.21 15.42
CA GLU A 100 -9.89 0.49 15.30
C GLU A 100 -10.50 0.17 13.93
N TYR A 101 -9.70 0.17 12.85
CA TYR A 101 -10.14 -0.23 11.51
C TYR A 101 -10.07 -1.73 11.31
N LEU A 102 -9.08 -2.41 11.90
CA LEU A 102 -9.01 -3.87 11.88
C LEU A 102 -10.23 -4.48 12.57
N GLU A 103 -10.65 -3.88 13.69
CA GLU A 103 -11.87 -4.27 14.40
C GLU A 103 -13.14 -4.01 13.58
N ALA A 104 -13.23 -2.86 12.91
CA ALA A 104 -14.36 -2.53 12.05
C ALA A 104 -14.44 -3.45 10.83
N SER A 105 -13.31 -3.75 10.17
CA SER A 105 -13.25 -4.69 9.06
C SER A 105 -13.66 -6.10 9.48
N ARG A 106 -13.25 -6.57 10.67
CA ARG A 106 -13.69 -7.87 11.21
C ARG A 106 -15.20 -7.90 11.42
N LYS A 107 -15.78 -6.87 12.05
CA LYS A 107 -17.24 -6.78 12.27
C LYS A 107 -18.03 -6.77 10.95
N VAL A 108 -17.53 -6.06 9.94
CA VAL A 108 -18.17 -6.06 8.60
C VAL A 108 -18.09 -7.45 7.97
N GLN A 109 -16.96 -8.14 8.11
CA GLN A 109 -16.78 -9.48 7.57
C GLN A 109 -17.72 -10.50 8.26
N ASP A 110 -17.84 -10.44 9.58
CA ASP A 110 -18.77 -11.28 10.35
C ASP A 110 -20.23 -11.08 9.91
N LEU A 111 -20.64 -9.82 9.70
CA LEU A 111 -21.99 -9.48 9.20
C LEU A 111 -22.23 -9.96 7.77
N GLN A 112 -21.22 -9.88 6.90
CA GLN A 112 -21.30 -10.42 5.53
C GLN A 112 -21.44 -11.94 5.52
N ASP A 113 -20.75 -12.65 6.42
CA ASP A 113 -20.86 -14.10 6.55
C ASP A 113 -22.25 -14.52 7.08
N GLN A 114 -22.80 -13.78 8.06
CA GLN A 114 -24.18 -13.98 8.51
C GLN A 114 -25.20 -13.76 7.40
N ARG A 115 -25.04 -12.69 6.59
CA ARG A 115 -25.88 -12.44 5.42
C ARG A 115 -25.82 -13.61 4.44
N ARG A 116 -24.62 -14.12 4.15
CA ARG A 116 -24.41 -15.23 3.21
C ARG A 116 -25.06 -16.54 3.71
N LEU A 117 -25.06 -16.78 5.02
CA LEU A 117 -25.76 -17.91 5.63
C LEU A 117 -27.29 -17.78 5.47
N LEU A 118 -27.84 -16.61 5.78
CA LEU A 118 -29.28 -16.34 5.64
C LEU A 118 -29.76 -16.40 4.18
N GLU A 119 -28.94 -15.96 3.23
CA GLU A 119 -29.23 -16.10 1.79
C GLU A 119 -29.25 -17.56 1.33
N LYS A 120 -28.42 -18.43 1.92
CA LYS A 120 -28.44 -19.88 1.66
C LYS A 120 -29.72 -20.51 2.20
N GLU A 121 -30.11 -20.21 3.45
CA GLU A 121 -31.35 -20.70 4.06
C GLU A 121 -32.58 -20.26 3.23
N LEU A 122 -32.63 -19.00 2.78
CA LEU A 122 -33.68 -18.52 1.87
C LEU A 122 -33.74 -19.31 0.57
N ARG A 123 -32.59 -19.65 -0.01
CA ARG A 123 -32.53 -20.41 -1.26
C ARG A 123 -33.01 -21.85 -1.05
N GLU A 124 -32.70 -22.45 0.09
CA GLU A 124 -33.15 -23.81 0.44
C GLU A 124 -34.66 -23.85 0.71
N LEU A 125 -35.19 -22.91 1.49
CA LEU A 125 -36.63 -22.79 1.76
C LEU A 125 -37.44 -22.55 0.48
N ARG A 126 -36.94 -21.69 -0.43
CA ARG A 126 -37.59 -21.47 -1.73
C ARG A 126 -37.62 -22.72 -2.59
N LYS A 127 -36.54 -23.51 -2.61
CA LYS A 127 -36.50 -24.80 -3.35
C LYS A 127 -37.50 -25.81 -2.78
N GLN A 128 -37.61 -25.91 -1.46
CA GLN A 128 -38.57 -26.81 -0.80
C GLN A 128 -40.03 -26.41 -1.06
N GLN A 129 -40.33 -25.13 -1.25
CA GLN A 129 -41.66 -24.65 -1.61
C GLN A 129 -42.01 -24.83 -3.10
N THR A 130 -41.03 -25.08 -3.97
CA THR A 130 -41.24 -25.30 -5.42
C THR A 130 -41.15 -26.77 -5.85
N SER A 131 -40.80 -27.68 -4.93
CA SER A 131 -40.85 -29.15 -5.11
C SER A 131 -42.12 -29.73 -4.53
#